data_AF-A0A5E4A937-F1
#
_entry.id   AF-A0A5E4A937-F1
#
_cell.length_a   1.000
_cell.length_b   1.000
_cell.length_c   1.000
_cell.angle_alpha   90.00
_cell.angle_beta   90.00
_cell.angle_gamma   90.00
#
_symmetry.space_group_name_H-M   'P 1'
#
loop_
_entity.id
_entity.type
_entity.pdbx_description
1 polymer ?
#
loop_
_entity_poly.entity_id
_entity_poly.type
_entity_poly.pdbx_seq_one_letter_code
_entity_poly.pdbx_strand_id
1 'polypeptide(L)'
;MYQRQQLPLPYEQLKHFYRKPSPQAENAVRKKPRVTTEASNRKCQQALAELESVLSHLEELFARTLVPRVLILLGGSALSPKEFYELDLSRLVPFSMDQNLSTAACLRRLFRAIFMADAFSELQAPPLMGTIVMAQGHRDCGEDWFRPKLNYRVPSRGHKLTVTLSCGRPSIPALDSEDYIWFQAPVTLKGFHD
;
A
#
# COMPACT_ATOMS: atom_id res chain seq x y z
N MET A 1 4.71 2.39 -4.54
CA MET A 1 3.97 3.11 -5.61
C MET A 1 4.82 4.20 -6.25
N TYR A 2 5.05 5.35 -5.62
CA TYR A 2 5.82 6.46 -6.23
C TYR A 2 7.25 6.06 -6.66
N GLN A 3 8.04 5.46 -5.75
CA GLN A 3 9.42 5.02 -6.07
C GLN A 3 9.51 3.99 -7.21
N ARG A 4 8.42 3.28 -7.49
CA ARG A 4 8.31 2.32 -8.60
C ARG A 4 7.63 2.92 -9.82
N GLN A 5 7.55 4.25 -9.90
CA GLN A 5 6.97 4.98 -11.03
C GLN A 5 5.58 4.42 -11.36
N GLN A 6 4.73 4.23 -10.34
CA GLN A 6 3.32 3.88 -10.54
C GLN A 6 2.40 5.09 -10.29
N LEU A 7 2.95 6.16 -9.71
CA LEU A 7 2.31 7.44 -9.49
C LEU A 7 3.28 8.54 -9.97
N PRO A 8 2.77 9.63 -10.58
CA PRO A 8 3.63 10.70 -11.09
C PRO A 8 4.23 11.57 -9.97
N LEU A 9 3.57 11.62 -8.80
CA LEU A 9 4.03 12.33 -7.60
C LEU A 9 3.73 11.51 -6.35
N PRO A 10 4.35 11.81 -5.20
CA PRO A 10 3.95 11.27 -3.91
C PRO A 10 2.46 11.48 -3.64
N TYR A 11 1.79 10.46 -3.09
CA TYR A 11 0.35 10.44 -2.89
C TYR A 11 -0.20 11.66 -2.13
N GLU A 12 0.47 12.10 -1.06
CA GLU A 12 0.05 13.30 -0.31
C GLU A 12 0.12 14.58 -1.15
N GLN A 13 1.04 14.68 -2.11
CA GLN A 13 1.08 15.81 -3.04
C GLN A 13 -0.06 15.71 -4.07
N LEU A 14 -0.36 14.50 -4.56
CA LEU A 14 -1.47 14.27 -5.50
C LEU A 14 -2.83 14.66 -4.92
N LYS A 15 -3.05 14.40 -3.62
CA LYS A 15 -4.26 14.86 -2.92
C LYS A 15 -4.48 16.36 -3.04
N HIS A 16 -3.42 17.17 -3.06
CA HIS A 16 -3.55 18.62 -3.17
C HIS A 16 -3.88 19.07 -4.60
N PHE A 17 -3.26 18.46 -5.61
CA PHE A 17 -3.46 18.85 -7.02
C PHE A 17 -4.80 18.40 -7.60
N TYR A 18 -5.30 17.23 -7.18
CA TYR A 18 -6.51 16.62 -7.75
C TYR A 18 -7.74 16.73 -6.84
N ARG A 19 -7.64 17.42 -5.70
CA ARG A 19 -8.82 17.81 -4.91
C ARG A 19 -9.68 18.72 -5.78
N LYS A 20 -10.91 18.30 -6.07
CA LYS A 20 -11.88 19.15 -6.76
C LYS A 20 -11.95 20.51 -6.06
N PRO A 21 -11.81 21.65 -6.77
CA PRO A 21 -12.20 22.93 -6.21
C PRO A 21 -13.66 22.83 -5.77
N SER A 22 -13.99 23.42 -4.63
CA SER A 22 -15.38 23.62 -4.24
C SER A 22 -16.12 24.36 -5.37
N PRO A 23 -17.44 24.14 -5.55
CA PRO A 23 -18.22 24.74 -6.64
C PRO A 23 -18.31 26.30 -6.59
N GLN A 24 -17.57 26.96 -5.70
CA GLN A 24 -17.50 28.43 -5.63
C GLN A 24 -16.32 29.03 -6.41
N ALA A 25 -15.39 28.24 -6.95
CA ALA A 25 -14.20 28.74 -7.66
C ALA A 25 -14.26 28.62 -9.20
N GLU A 26 -15.43 28.41 -9.80
CA GLU A 26 -15.58 28.23 -11.26
C GLU A 26 -15.73 29.52 -12.08
N ASN A 27 -15.47 30.70 -11.49
CA ASN A 27 -15.56 31.98 -12.20
C ASN A 27 -14.22 32.69 -12.33
N ALA A 28 -13.23 32.08 -12.99
CA ALA A 28 -12.29 32.84 -13.81
C ALA A 28 -11.43 31.89 -14.67
N VAL A 29 -11.23 32.30 -15.92
CA VAL A 29 -10.21 31.81 -16.86
C VAL A 29 -10.54 30.54 -17.63
N ARG A 30 -11.33 30.75 -18.69
CA ARG A 30 -11.22 29.98 -19.95
C ARG A 30 -9.77 30.01 -20.45
N LYS A 31 -9.20 28.84 -20.73
CA LYS A 31 -8.39 28.53 -21.94
C LYS A 31 -8.26 27.00 -22.06
N LYS A 32 -8.56 26.47 -23.26
CA LYS A 32 -8.41 25.05 -23.66
C LYS A 32 -6.93 24.79 -24.04
N PRO A 33 -6.41 23.56 -23.90
CA PRO A 33 -6.77 22.40 -24.73
C PRO A 33 -7.44 21.29 -23.89
N ARG A 34 -8.75 21.09 -24.05
CA ARG A 34 -9.58 20.43 -23.02
C ARG A 34 -9.92 18.95 -23.21
N VAL A 35 -9.77 18.31 -24.37
CA VAL A 35 -10.31 16.93 -24.52
C VAL A 35 -9.38 15.83 -24.01
N THR A 36 -8.08 15.89 -24.35
CA THR A 36 -7.08 14.91 -23.88
C THR A 36 -6.74 15.10 -22.41
N THR A 37 -6.57 16.35 -21.98
CA THR A 37 -6.30 16.75 -20.59
C THR A 37 -7.45 16.43 -19.64
N GLU A 38 -8.70 16.53 -20.08
CA GLU A 38 -9.85 16.13 -19.25
C GLU A 38 -9.96 14.61 -19.12
N ALA A 39 -9.64 13.86 -20.18
CA ALA A 39 -9.66 12.40 -20.15
C ALA A 39 -8.51 11.80 -19.31
N SER A 40 -7.29 12.38 -19.37
CA SER A 40 -6.19 11.99 -18.49
C SER A 40 -6.50 12.32 -17.03
N ASN A 41 -7.07 13.50 -16.77
CA ASN A 41 -7.48 13.90 -15.43
C ASN A 41 -8.54 12.95 -14.84
N ARG A 42 -9.54 12.53 -15.64
CA ARG A 42 -10.54 11.54 -15.18
C ARG A 42 -9.92 10.18 -14.83
N LYS A 43 -8.97 9.70 -15.63
CA LYS A 43 -8.25 8.44 -15.34
C LYS A 43 -7.39 8.55 -14.07
N CYS A 44 -6.72 9.69 -13.88
CA CYS A 44 -5.96 9.99 -12.66
C CYS A 44 -6.87 10.03 -11.43
N GLN A 45 -8.00 10.74 -11.50
CA GLN A 45 -8.98 10.80 -10.41
C GLN A 45 -9.54 9.42 -10.06
N GLN A 46 -9.84 8.58 -11.06
CA GLN A 46 -10.32 7.22 -10.83
C GLN A 46 -9.26 6.36 -10.13
N ALA A 47 -8.00 6.39 -10.61
CA ALA A 47 -6.92 5.63 -9.99
C ALA A 47 -6.60 6.10 -8.56
N LEU A 48 -6.70 7.41 -8.30
CA LEU A 48 -6.57 7.99 -6.96
C LEU A 48 -7.72 7.56 -6.04
N ALA A 49 -8.96 7.54 -6.53
CA ALA A 49 -10.11 7.08 -5.75
C ALA A 49 -10.01 5.58 -5.42
N GLU A 50 -9.51 4.75 -6.34
CA GLU A 50 -9.22 3.34 -6.07
C GLU A 50 -8.11 3.17 -5.02
N LEU A 51 -7.05 3.99 -5.08
CA LEU A 51 -6.00 4.00 -4.08
C LEU A 51 -6.52 4.44 -2.70
N GLU A 52 -7.33 5.49 -2.64
CA GLU A 52 -8.01 5.94 -1.42
C GLU A 52 -8.91 4.84 -0.84
N SER A 53 -9.65 4.14 -1.69
CA SER A 53 -10.48 3.01 -1.28
C SER A 53 -9.64 1.90 -0.66
N VAL A 54 -8.53 1.50 -1.29
CA VAL A 54 -7.62 0.48 -0.71
C VAL A 54 -7.04 0.94 0.64
N LEU A 55 -6.62 2.20 0.75
CA LEU A 55 -6.05 2.73 1.99
C LEU A 55 -7.09 2.78 3.12
N SER A 56 -8.33 3.20 2.82
CA SER A 56 -9.43 3.22 3.79
C SER A 56 -9.76 1.82 4.32
N HIS A 57 -9.88 0.83 3.44
CA HIS A 57 -10.18 -0.54 3.88
C HIS A 57 -8.99 -1.21 4.56
N LEU A 58 -7.75 -0.79 4.29
CA LEU A 58 -6.61 -1.20 5.11
C LEU A 58 -6.76 -0.67 6.55
N GLU A 59 -7.13 0.60 6.73
CA GLU A 59 -7.37 1.14 8.08
C GLU A 59 -8.46 0.35 8.82
N GLU A 60 -9.56 -0.01 8.12
CA GLU A 60 -10.62 -0.86 8.68
C GLU A 60 -10.13 -2.27 9.05
N LEU A 61 -9.35 -2.91 8.18
CA LEU A 61 -8.78 -4.24 8.46
C LEU A 61 -7.86 -4.21 9.70
N PHE A 62 -6.98 -3.21 9.79
CA PHE A 62 -6.10 -3.02 10.95
C PHE A 62 -6.88 -2.69 12.24
N ALA A 63 -8.09 -2.13 12.14
CA ALA A 63 -8.97 -1.91 13.28
C ALA A 63 -9.70 -3.19 13.72
N ARG A 64 -9.90 -4.16 12.82
CA ARG A 64 -10.61 -5.43 13.07
C ARG A 64 -9.70 -6.53 13.61
N THR A 65 -8.44 -6.58 13.19
CA THR A 65 -7.52 -7.67 13.53
C THR A 65 -6.07 -7.22 13.53
N LEU A 66 -5.21 -7.97 14.21
CA LEU A 66 -3.77 -7.80 14.06
C LEU A 66 -3.37 -8.18 12.63
N VAL A 67 -2.38 -7.49 12.08
CA VAL A 67 -1.90 -7.76 10.73
C VAL A 67 -0.43 -8.14 10.82
N PRO A 68 -0.09 -9.44 10.84
CA PRO A 68 1.30 -9.88 10.96
C PRO A 68 2.15 -9.53 9.76
N ARG A 69 1.59 -9.58 8.54
CA ARG A 69 2.34 -9.38 7.29
C ARG A 69 1.46 -8.69 6.26
N VAL A 70 2.08 -7.82 5.46
CA VAL A 70 1.48 -7.15 4.30
C VAL A 70 2.34 -7.40 3.07
N LEU A 71 1.72 -7.70 1.94
CA LEU A 71 2.36 -7.82 0.63
C LEU A 71 1.84 -6.74 -0.31
N ILE A 72 2.76 -6.13 -1.04
CA ILE A 72 2.49 -5.21 -2.14
C ILE A 72 3.10 -5.82 -3.39
N LEU A 73 2.25 -6.31 -4.30
CA LEU A 73 2.63 -7.09 -5.48
C LEU A 73 2.43 -6.23 -6.73
N LEU A 74 3.45 -6.09 -7.58
CA LEU A 74 3.40 -5.29 -8.80
C LEU A 74 3.57 -6.18 -10.04
N GLY A 75 2.66 -6.00 -10.99
CA GLY A 75 2.63 -6.71 -12.27
C GLY A 75 2.28 -8.19 -12.14
N GLY A 76 1.93 -8.84 -13.26
CA GLY A 76 1.58 -10.26 -13.25
C GLY A 76 0.31 -10.56 -12.45
N SER A 77 0.37 -11.56 -11.56
CA SER A 77 -0.74 -12.00 -10.71
C SER A 77 -0.29 -12.11 -9.25
N ALA A 78 -1.24 -12.26 -8.32
CA ALA A 78 -0.91 -12.44 -6.90
C ALA A 78 0.01 -13.65 -6.62
N LEU A 79 -0.07 -14.71 -7.45
CA LEU A 79 0.75 -15.92 -7.33
C LEU A 79 2.10 -15.82 -8.07
N SER A 80 2.18 -14.97 -9.09
CA SER A 80 3.42 -14.75 -9.86
C SER A 80 3.57 -13.26 -10.20
N PRO A 81 3.95 -12.42 -9.22
CA PRO A 81 4.17 -11.01 -9.45
C PRO A 81 5.43 -10.80 -10.31
N LYS A 82 5.52 -9.64 -10.99
CA LYS A 82 6.81 -9.24 -11.58
C LYS A 82 7.78 -8.84 -10.48
N GLU A 83 7.29 -8.10 -9.51
CA GLU A 83 8.03 -7.76 -8.29
C GLU A 83 7.09 -7.65 -7.08
N PHE A 84 7.57 -7.93 -5.88
CA PHE A 84 6.79 -7.76 -4.65
C PHE A 84 7.63 -7.29 -3.46
N TYR A 85 6.94 -6.62 -2.55
CA TYR A 85 7.48 -6.04 -1.33
C TYR A 85 6.70 -6.61 -0.15
N GLU A 86 7.40 -6.88 0.93
CA GLU A 86 6.82 -7.40 2.16
C GLU A 86 7.07 -6.46 3.33
N LEU A 87 6.06 -6.23 4.15
CA LEU A 87 6.16 -5.58 5.45
C LEU A 87 5.81 -6.62 6.51
N ASP A 88 6.79 -7.00 7.33
CA ASP A 88 6.65 -7.98 8.40
C ASP A 88 6.51 -7.24 9.75
N LEU A 89 5.33 -7.39 10.34
CA LEU A 89 4.87 -6.78 11.59
C LEU A 89 4.74 -7.82 12.71
N SER A 90 5.05 -9.10 12.43
CA SER A 90 4.83 -10.23 13.35
C SER A 90 5.58 -10.12 14.67
N ARG A 91 6.68 -9.35 14.70
CA ARG A 91 7.52 -9.14 15.90
C ARG A 91 7.14 -7.90 16.69
N LEU A 92 6.06 -7.21 16.30
CA LEU A 92 5.50 -6.12 17.09
C LEU A 92 4.65 -6.70 18.22
N VAL A 93 4.83 -6.17 19.42
CA VAL A 93 4.02 -6.56 20.58
C VAL A 93 2.69 -5.81 20.52
N PRO A 94 1.55 -6.51 20.39
CA PRO A 94 0.27 -5.86 20.50
C PRO A 94 0.07 -5.37 21.94
N PHE A 95 -0.46 -4.15 22.10
CA PHE A 95 -0.87 -3.59 23.40
C PHE A 95 0.24 -3.31 24.43
N SER A 96 1.50 -3.11 24.02
CA SER A 96 2.52 -2.62 24.96
C SER A 96 2.16 -1.18 25.41
N MET A 97 1.77 -1.01 26.67
CA MET A 97 1.46 0.31 27.26
C MET A 97 2.68 1.24 27.40
N ASP A 98 3.87 0.81 26.99
CA ASP A 98 5.14 1.52 27.25
C ASP A 98 5.61 2.46 26.13
N GLN A 99 4.85 2.66 25.05
CA GLN A 99 5.36 3.40 23.88
C GLN A 99 5.06 4.90 23.94
N ASN A 100 5.92 5.64 24.64
CA ASN A 100 6.04 7.10 24.60
C ASN A 100 6.58 7.66 23.26
N LEU A 101 6.69 6.85 22.20
CA LEU A 101 7.22 7.27 20.91
C LEU A 101 6.08 7.64 19.95
N SER A 102 6.16 8.84 19.36
CA SER A 102 5.21 9.22 18.32
C SER A 102 5.34 8.33 17.08
N THR A 103 4.21 7.97 16.46
CA THR A 103 4.15 7.25 15.17
C THR A 103 5.01 7.94 14.10
N ALA A 104 5.04 9.28 14.10
CA ALA A 104 5.88 10.06 13.20
C ALA A 104 7.39 9.79 13.37
N ALA A 105 7.86 9.59 14.60
CA ALA A 105 9.26 9.23 14.85
C ALA A 105 9.59 7.82 14.33
N CYS A 106 8.68 6.86 14.53
CA CYS A 106 8.82 5.51 14.01
C CYS A 106 8.84 5.48 12.48
N LEU A 107 7.94 6.22 11.82
CA LEU A 107 7.92 6.37 10.35
C LEU A 107 9.21 6.97 9.81
N ARG A 108 9.73 8.04 10.43
CA ARG A 108 11.02 8.64 10.03
C ARG A 108 12.17 7.64 10.17
N ARG A 109 12.22 6.89 11.27
CA ARG A 109 13.25 5.85 11.47
C ARG A 109 13.14 4.74 10.42
N LEU A 110 11.92 4.30 10.12
CA LEU A 110 11.61 3.29 9.12
C LEU A 110 12.07 3.72 7.73
N PHE A 111 11.63 4.90 7.26
CA PHE A 111 12.01 5.40 5.95
C PHE A 111 13.50 5.70 5.85
N ARG A 112 14.15 6.15 6.92
CA ARG A 112 15.62 6.29 6.96
C ARG A 112 16.31 4.93 6.78
N ALA A 113 15.82 3.87 7.42
CA ALA A 113 16.38 2.54 7.26
C ALA A 113 16.23 2.01 5.82
N ILE A 114 15.05 2.21 5.22
CA ILE A 114 14.80 1.86 3.80
C ILE A 114 15.75 2.63 2.87
N PHE A 115 15.93 3.94 3.11
CA PHE A 115 16.84 4.77 2.32
C PHE A 115 18.30 4.34 2.46
N MET A 116 18.78 4.09 3.69
CA MET A 116 20.16 3.64 3.94
C MET A 116 20.43 2.23 3.38
N ALA A 117 19.40 1.41 3.23
CA ALA A 117 19.50 0.10 2.58
C ALA A 117 19.56 0.18 1.05
N ASP A 118 19.56 1.41 0.48
CA ASP A 118 19.56 1.66 -0.97
C ASP A 118 18.44 0.90 -1.70
N ALA A 119 17.27 0.84 -1.05
CA ALA A 119 16.08 0.26 -1.66
C ALA A 119 15.65 1.13 -2.85
N PHE A 120 15.14 0.49 -3.91
CA PHE A 120 14.69 1.13 -5.14
C PHE A 120 15.81 1.69 -6.04
N SER A 121 17.00 1.07 -6.02
CA SER A 121 18.18 1.46 -6.81
C SER A 121 18.14 1.06 -8.29
N GLU A 122 17.01 0.55 -8.80
CA GLU A 122 16.90 0.18 -10.21
C GLU A 122 16.99 1.40 -11.14
N LEU A 123 17.97 1.38 -12.06
CA LEU A 123 18.17 2.44 -13.05
C LEU A 123 17.10 2.43 -14.15
N GLN A 124 16.56 1.26 -14.48
CA GLN A 124 15.55 1.13 -15.52
C GLN A 124 14.17 1.49 -14.98
N ALA A 125 13.54 2.46 -15.63
CA ALA A 125 12.14 2.80 -15.41
C ALA A 125 11.24 1.56 -15.65
N PRO A 126 10.51 1.07 -14.62
CA PRO A 126 9.56 -0.01 -14.80
C PRO A 126 8.37 0.48 -15.64
N PRO A 127 7.67 -0.42 -16.37
CA PRO A 127 6.43 -0.05 -17.01
C PRO A 127 5.33 0.21 -15.96
N LEU A 128 4.23 0.84 -16.40
CA LEU A 128 3.00 0.87 -15.63
C LEU A 128 2.49 -0.56 -15.38
N MET A 129 2.20 -0.86 -14.12
CA MET A 129 1.78 -2.17 -13.66
C MET A 129 0.51 -2.08 -12.81
N GLY A 130 -0.24 -3.18 -12.78
CA GLY A 130 -1.25 -3.38 -11.76
C GLY A 130 -0.59 -3.69 -10.42
N THR A 131 -1.08 -3.10 -9.35
CA THR A 131 -0.63 -3.37 -7.97
C THR A 131 -1.75 -4.06 -7.20
N ILE A 132 -1.42 -5.20 -6.60
CA ILE A 132 -2.30 -5.97 -5.72
C ILE A 132 -1.78 -5.79 -4.29
N VAL A 133 -2.67 -5.49 -3.36
CA VAL A 133 -2.36 -5.43 -1.93
C VAL A 133 -2.96 -6.66 -1.26
N MET A 134 -2.15 -7.31 -0.43
CA MET A 134 -2.57 -8.42 0.42
C MET A 134 -2.11 -8.18 1.85
N ALA A 135 -2.88 -8.66 2.82
CA ALA A 135 -2.54 -8.59 4.22
C ALA A 135 -2.97 -9.87 4.92
N GLN A 136 -2.27 -10.28 5.97
CA GLN A 136 -2.76 -11.34 6.84
C GLN A 136 -3.73 -10.75 7.87
N GLY A 137 -4.74 -11.53 8.23
CA GLY A 137 -5.69 -11.20 9.29
C GLY A 137 -6.27 -12.48 9.89
N HIS A 138 -6.82 -12.38 11.11
CA HIS A 138 -7.49 -13.50 11.74
C HIS A 138 -8.67 -13.98 10.87
N ARG A 139 -8.81 -15.29 10.65
CA ARG A 139 -9.85 -15.88 9.78
C ARG A 139 -11.27 -15.41 10.11
N ASP A 140 -11.55 -15.17 11.38
CA ASP A 140 -12.87 -14.77 11.90
C ASP A 140 -12.96 -13.25 12.20
N CYS A 141 -12.10 -12.41 11.62
CA CYS A 141 -12.12 -10.95 11.88
C CYS A 141 -13.34 -10.21 11.30
N GLY A 142 -14.21 -10.90 10.57
CA GLY A 142 -15.41 -10.32 9.96
C GLY A 142 -15.10 -9.33 8.83
N GLU A 143 -13.94 -9.45 8.18
CA GLU A 143 -13.57 -8.68 6.99
C GLU A 143 -14.44 -9.08 5.79
N ASP A 144 -15.06 -8.09 5.13
CA ASP A 144 -16.03 -8.29 4.05
C ASP A 144 -15.56 -7.70 2.70
N TRP A 145 -14.66 -6.72 2.73
CA TRP A 145 -14.14 -6.07 1.54
C TRP A 145 -12.95 -6.81 0.95
N PHE A 146 -11.91 -7.10 1.75
CA PHE A 146 -10.83 -7.96 1.31
C PHE A 146 -11.32 -9.40 1.15
N ARG A 147 -10.83 -10.09 0.11
CA ARG A 147 -11.23 -11.46 -0.19
C ARG A 147 -10.25 -12.46 0.40
N PRO A 148 -10.71 -13.45 1.19
CA PRO A 148 -9.84 -14.47 1.76
C PRO A 148 -9.23 -15.36 0.66
N LYS A 149 -7.96 -15.73 0.84
CA LYS A 149 -7.16 -16.59 -0.04
C LYS A 149 -6.54 -17.72 0.77
N LEU A 150 -7.37 -18.68 1.16
CA LEU A 150 -7.01 -19.79 2.05
C LEU A 150 -5.82 -20.64 1.54
N ASN A 151 -5.70 -20.78 0.22
CA ASN A 151 -4.63 -21.58 -0.41
C ASN A 151 -3.44 -20.74 -0.89
N TYR A 152 -3.38 -19.46 -0.52
CA TYR A 152 -2.31 -18.58 -0.97
C TYR A 152 -0.97 -18.99 -0.37
N ARG A 153 0.06 -18.94 -1.20
CA ARG A 153 1.45 -19.08 -0.79
C ARG A 153 2.23 -17.88 -1.29
N VAL A 154 3.11 -17.36 -0.45
CA VAL A 154 3.97 -16.22 -0.81
C VAL A 154 4.81 -16.60 -2.03
N PRO A 155 4.86 -15.76 -3.08
CA PRO A 155 5.63 -16.05 -4.28
C PRO A 155 7.12 -16.24 -3.97
N SER A 156 7.76 -17.22 -4.60
CA SER A 156 9.20 -17.48 -4.46
C SER A 156 10.07 -16.65 -5.41
N ARG A 157 9.46 -15.94 -6.36
CA ARG A 157 10.15 -15.11 -7.37
C ARG A 157 9.62 -13.69 -7.35
N GLY A 158 10.44 -12.74 -7.81
CA GLY A 158 10.10 -11.33 -7.86
C GLY A 158 10.23 -10.61 -6.50
N HIS A 159 10.81 -11.24 -5.48
CA HIS A 159 11.07 -10.57 -4.21
C HIS A 159 12.01 -9.39 -4.41
N LYS A 160 11.65 -8.22 -3.86
CA LYS A 160 12.49 -7.01 -3.90
C LYS A 160 12.98 -6.58 -2.53
N LEU A 161 12.11 -6.60 -1.53
CA LEU A 161 12.43 -6.12 -0.20
C LEU A 161 11.45 -6.70 0.82
N THR A 162 11.99 -7.12 1.96
CA THR A 162 11.20 -7.36 3.18
C THR A 162 11.63 -6.34 4.23
N VAL A 163 10.67 -5.62 4.79
CA VAL A 163 10.88 -4.67 5.88
C VAL A 163 10.33 -5.30 7.16
N THR A 164 11.21 -5.76 8.03
CA THR A 164 10.83 -6.38 9.32
C THR A 164 10.88 -5.36 10.45
N LEU A 165 9.75 -5.14 11.11
CA LEU A 165 9.66 -4.26 12.27
C LEU A 165 9.84 -5.07 13.56
N SER A 166 10.60 -4.53 14.51
CA SER A 166 10.78 -5.13 15.83
C SER A 166 11.03 -4.06 16.90
N CYS A 167 10.63 -4.35 18.14
CA CYS A 167 10.74 -3.43 19.28
C CYS A 167 11.77 -3.89 20.33
N GLY A 168 12.76 -4.71 19.94
CA GLY A 168 13.85 -5.15 20.82
C GLY A 168 13.44 -6.06 21.99
N ARG A 169 12.21 -6.59 21.97
CA ARG A 169 11.69 -7.53 22.96
C ARG A 169 11.87 -8.97 22.45
N PRO A 170 12.04 -9.96 23.35
CA PRO A 170 12.08 -11.37 22.96
C PRO A 170 10.81 -11.73 22.18
N SER A 171 10.96 -12.61 21.20
CA SER A 171 9.87 -13.03 20.31
C SER A 171 8.67 -13.49 21.12
N ILE A 172 7.50 -12.89 20.86
CA ILE A 172 6.22 -13.42 21.33
C ILE A 172 6.10 -14.83 20.72
N PRO A 173 5.58 -15.83 21.44
CA PRO A 173 5.16 -17.09 20.81
C PRO A 173 4.35 -16.74 19.56
N ALA A 174 4.72 -17.34 18.43
CA ALA A 174 4.17 -17.03 17.13
C ALA A 174 2.65 -16.82 17.26
N LEU A 175 2.17 -15.61 16.96
CA LEU A 175 0.75 -15.32 16.85
C LEU A 175 0.13 -16.51 16.12
N ASP A 176 -0.81 -17.22 16.75
CA ASP A 176 -1.16 -18.61 16.40
C ASP A 176 -1.38 -18.72 14.88
N SER A 177 -0.33 -19.14 14.17
CA SER A 177 -0.15 -18.76 12.75
C SER A 177 -1.16 -19.48 11.87
N GLU A 178 -1.74 -20.54 12.39
CA GLU A 178 -2.77 -21.34 11.75
C GLU A 178 -4.05 -20.53 11.54
N ASP A 179 -4.39 -19.61 12.44
CA ASP A 179 -5.65 -18.85 12.37
C ASP A 179 -5.57 -17.59 11.50
N TYR A 180 -4.37 -17.20 11.08
CA TYR A 180 -4.15 -16.03 10.23
C TYR A 180 -4.06 -16.41 8.75
N ILE A 181 -5.03 -15.95 7.98
CA ILE A 181 -5.13 -16.22 6.54
C ILE A 181 -4.79 -14.98 5.72
N TRP A 182 -4.47 -15.17 4.44
CA TRP A 182 -4.25 -14.08 3.51
C TRP A 182 -5.57 -13.50 3.01
N PHE A 183 -5.66 -12.18 3.03
CA PHE A 183 -6.74 -11.38 2.48
C PHE A 183 -6.18 -10.56 1.30
N GLN A 184 -6.89 -10.53 0.18
CA GLN A 184 -6.49 -9.79 -1.04
C GLN A 184 -7.49 -8.69 -1.35
N ALA A 185 -7.00 -7.49 -1.68
CA ALA A 185 -7.85 -6.41 -2.15
C ALA A 185 -8.64 -6.88 -3.40
N PRO A 186 -9.95 -6.58 -3.50
CA PRO A 186 -10.78 -6.99 -4.62
C PRO A 186 -10.48 -6.19 -5.90
N VAL A 187 -9.80 -5.05 -5.78
CA VAL A 187 -9.39 -4.18 -6.89
C VAL A 187 -7.88 -4.26 -7.13
N THR A 188 -7.48 -4.12 -8.39
CA THR A 188 -6.06 -3.99 -8.77
C THR A 188 -5.78 -2.53 -9.11
N LEU A 189 -4.92 -1.89 -8.31
CA LEU A 189 -4.55 -0.49 -8.48
C LEU A 189 -3.72 -0.33 -9.76
N LYS A 190 -4.20 0.46 -10.71
CA LYS A 190 -3.45 0.71 -11.95
C LYS A 190 -2.49 1.88 -11.75
N GLY A 191 -1.21 1.66 -12.03
CA GLY A 191 -0.27 2.77 -12.16
C GLY A 191 -0.69 3.70 -13.30
N PHE A 192 -0.37 4.99 -13.17
CA PHE A 192 -0.67 5.98 -14.20
C PHE A 192 0.42 7.06 -14.30
N HIS A 193 0.53 7.61 -15.50
CA HIS A 193 1.38 8.73 -15.89
C HIS A 193 0.56 9.65 -16.81
N ASP A 194 0.91 10.93 -16.84
CA ASP A 194 0.44 11.85 -17.89
C ASP A 194 1.36 11.79 -19.11
#